data_AF-A0A945J2F7-F1
#
_entry.id   AF-A0A945J2F7-F1
#
_cell.length_a   1.000
_cell.length_b   1.000
_cell.length_c   1.000
_cell.angle_alpha   90.00
_cell.angle_beta   90.00
_cell.angle_gamma   90.00
#
_symmetry.space_group_name_H-M   'P 1'
#
loop_
_entity.id
_entity.type
_entity.pdbx_description
1 polymer ?
#
loop_
_entity_poly.entity_id
_entity_poly.type
_entity_poly.pdbx_seq_one_letter_code
_entity_poly.pdbx_strand_id
1 'polypeptide(L)'
;MAGERRLNLILLALAGIVVGILSSGSGLGGGFLVVPLLIYLGREAKMAVGTAFIFILFVALSSLWTHYRLGHIDLKTGLVLSAGGIVGAQMGPYLLQDISDQNFKRIFSALLIITGVWLFTSSKG
;
A
#
# COMPACT_ATOMS: atom_id res chain seq x y z
N MET A 1 -5.51 -21.11 23.05
CA MET A 1 -5.01 -20.86 21.67
C MET A 1 -5.99 -20.13 20.73
N ALA A 2 -7.32 -20.19 20.92
CA ALA A 2 -8.27 -19.42 20.09
C ALA A 2 -8.44 -17.94 20.54
N GLY A 3 -8.29 -17.65 21.84
CA GLY A 3 -8.42 -16.29 22.39
C GLY A 3 -7.33 -15.31 21.90
N GLU A 4 -6.07 -15.74 21.86
CA GLU A 4 -4.97 -14.91 21.37
C GLU A 4 -5.07 -14.60 19.87
N ARG A 5 -5.56 -15.55 19.07
CA ARG A 5 -5.85 -15.31 17.65
C ARG A 5 -6.92 -14.25 17.45
N ARG A 6 -7.97 -14.24 18.27
CA ARG A 6 -9.03 -13.22 18.22
C ARG A 6 -8.50 -11.84 18.59
N LEU A 7 -7.65 -11.74 19.61
CA LEU A 7 -7.01 -10.48 20.00
C LEU A 7 -6.17 -9.89 18.85
N ASN A 8 -5.39 -10.75 18.18
CA ASN A 8 -4.58 -10.36 17.03
C ASN A 8 -5.43 -9.88 15.84
N LEU A 9 -6.57 -10.52 15.58
CA LEU A 9 -7.47 -10.08 14.49
C LEU A 9 -8.11 -8.73 14.77
N ILE A 10 -8.54 -8.48 16.01
CA ILE A 10 -9.11 -7.19 16.41
C ILE A 10 -8.06 -6.07 16.33
N LEU A 11 -6.83 -6.34 16.79
CA LEU A 11 -5.71 -5.41 16.67
C LEU A 11 -5.37 -5.09 15.20
N LEU A 12 -5.32 -6.11 14.34
CA LEU A 12 -5.09 -5.93 12.90
C LEU A 12 -6.20 -5.10 12.24
N ALA A 13 -7.47 -5.36 12.61
CA ALA A 13 -8.61 -4.61 12.09
C ALA A 13 -8.56 -3.13 12.52
N LEU A 14 -8.30 -2.86 13.81
CA LEU A 14 -8.15 -1.50 14.33
C LEU A 14 -6.98 -0.77 13.66
N ALA A 15 -5.83 -1.44 13.52
CA ALA A 15 -4.67 -0.85 12.87
C ALA A 15 -4.96 -0.55 11.38
N GLY A 16 -5.67 -1.44 10.69
CA GLY A 16 -6.13 -1.22 9.31
C GLY A 16 -7.05 -0.01 9.17
N ILE A 17 -7.98 0.21 10.13
CA ILE A 17 -8.86 1.39 10.15
C ILE A 17 -8.05 2.66 10.34
N VAL A 18 -7.15 2.70 11.33
CA VAL A 18 -6.30 3.87 11.61
C VAL A 18 -5.43 4.20 10.40
N VAL A 19 -4.78 3.20 9.82
CA VAL A 19 -3.96 3.36 8.62
C VAL A 19 -4.80 3.85 7.44
N GLY A 20 -6.00 3.31 7.24
CA GLY A 20 -6.92 3.73 6.19
C GLY A 20 -7.30 5.20 6.31
N ILE A 21 -7.64 5.67 7.52
CA ILE A 21 -7.96 7.08 7.79
C ILE A 21 -6.75 7.97 7.50
N LEU A 22 -5.58 7.64 8.07
CA LEU A 22 -4.35 8.43 7.89
C LEU A 22 -3.92 8.51 6.42
N SER A 23 -4.18 7.45 5.65
CA SER A 23 -3.77 7.36 4.24
C SER A 23 -4.78 7.97 3.27
N SER A 24 -6.04 8.14 3.69
CA SER A 24 -7.11 8.63 2.82
C SER A 24 -6.83 10.03 2.27
N GLY A 25 -6.21 10.89 3.08
CA GLY A 25 -5.82 12.25 2.67
C GLY A 25 -4.54 12.32 1.84
N SER A 26 -3.74 11.24 1.79
CA SER A 26 -2.43 11.25 1.11
C SER A 26 -2.51 10.95 -0.40
N GLY A 27 -3.64 10.41 -0.88
CA GLY A 27 -3.79 9.99 -2.29
C GLY A 27 -2.95 8.77 -2.71
N LEU A 28 -2.15 8.19 -1.79
CA LEU A 28 -1.21 7.09 -2.06
C LEU A 28 -1.82 5.67 -1.92
N GLY A 29 -3.12 5.55 -1.62
CA GLY A 29 -3.80 4.25 -1.52
C GLY A 29 -3.46 3.40 -0.27
N GLY A 30 -2.76 3.97 0.72
CA GLY A 30 -2.52 3.39 2.05
C GLY A 30 -1.57 2.20 2.17
N GLY A 31 -1.15 1.62 1.04
CA GLY A 31 -0.17 0.52 1.00
C GLY A 31 1.17 0.82 1.66
N PHE A 32 1.60 2.08 1.63
CA PHE A 32 2.89 2.52 2.20
C PHE A 32 2.97 2.36 3.72
N LEU A 33 1.83 2.34 4.43
CA LEU A 33 1.77 2.10 5.88
C LEU A 33 1.45 0.63 6.21
N VAL A 34 0.67 -0.06 5.39
CA VAL A 34 0.25 -1.44 5.67
C VAL A 34 1.43 -2.42 5.63
N VAL A 35 2.31 -2.30 4.64
CA VAL A 35 3.50 -3.18 4.53
C VAL A 35 4.42 -3.08 5.75
N PRO A 36 4.91 -1.88 6.17
CA PRO A 36 5.79 -1.78 7.32
C PRO A 36 5.08 -2.15 8.63
N LEU A 37 3.78 -1.85 8.77
CA LEU A 37 2.99 -2.27 9.93
C LEU A 37 2.93 -3.79 10.07
N LEU A 38 2.68 -4.53 8.98
CA LEU A 38 2.63 -5.99 9.02
C LEU A 38 4.01 -6.60 9.32
N ILE A 39 5.08 -6.02 8.77
CA ILE A 39 6.45 -6.43 9.09
C ILE A 39 6.77 -6.16 10.58
N TYR A 40 6.34 -5.02 11.12
CA TYR A 40 6.49 -4.68 12.53
C TYR A 40 5.74 -5.66 13.44
N LEU A 41 4.57 -6.15 13.02
CA LEU A 41 3.82 -7.21 13.68
C LEU A 41 4.41 -8.63 13.49
N GLY A 42 5.63 -8.73 12.95
CA GLY A 42 6.36 -9.99 12.81
C GLY A 42 5.92 -10.85 11.61
N ARG A 43 5.25 -10.26 10.61
CA ARG A 43 4.96 -10.97 9.35
C ARG A 43 6.15 -10.92 8.41
N GLU A 44 6.36 -12.02 7.69
CA GLU A 44 7.34 -12.09 6.61
C GLU A 44 7.03 -11.05 5.53
N ALA A 45 8.08 -10.47 4.93
CA ALA A 45 7.95 -9.40 3.95
C ALA A 45 7.04 -9.79 2.77
N LYS A 46 7.20 -11.03 2.28
CA LYS A 46 6.38 -11.57 1.19
C LYS A 46 4.89 -11.62 1.52
N MET A 47 4.53 -12.08 2.73
CA MET A 47 3.15 -12.10 3.19
C MET A 47 2.60 -10.69 3.45
N ALA A 48 3.42 -9.79 4.00
CA ALA A 48 3.04 -8.40 4.23
C ALA A 48 2.69 -7.68 2.93
N VAL A 49 3.51 -7.84 1.88
CA VAL A 49 3.28 -7.26 0.56
C VAL A 49 2.00 -7.82 -0.08
N GLY A 50 1.81 -9.14 -0.07
CA GLY A 50 0.61 -9.77 -0.63
C GLY A 50 -0.68 -9.31 0.08
N THR A 51 -0.65 -9.19 1.41
CA THR A 51 -1.79 -8.71 2.19
C THR A 51 -2.08 -7.24 1.91
N ALA A 52 -1.04 -6.41 1.78
CA ALA A 52 -1.19 -5.01 1.44
C ALA A 52 -1.85 -4.82 0.05
N PHE A 53 -1.54 -5.66 -0.94
CA PHE A 53 -2.19 -5.59 -2.26
C PHE A 53 -3.71 -5.78 -2.18
N ILE A 54 -4.18 -6.74 -1.38
CA ILE A 54 -5.62 -6.96 -1.18
C ILE A 54 -6.25 -5.72 -0.54
N PHE A 55 -5.60 -5.16 0.49
CA PHE A 55 -6.08 -3.93 1.12
C PHE A 55 -6.16 -2.75 0.14
N ILE A 56 -5.10 -2.53 -0.64
CA ILE A 56 -5.02 -1.46 -1.65
C ILE A 56 -6.12 -1.65 -2.70
N LEU A 57 -6.44 -2.89 -3.10
CA LEU A 57 -7.52 -3.16 -4.05
C LEU A 57 -8.87 -2.63 -3.52
N PHE A 58 -9.21 -2.90 -2.27
CA PHE A 58 -10.45 -2.39 -1.67
C PHE A 58 -10.47 -0.86 -1.57
N VAL A 59 -9.34 -0.26 -1.17
CA VAL A 59 -9.19 1.21 -1.14
C VAL A 59 -9.38 1.79 -2.54
N ALA A 60 -8.72 1.22 -3.55
CA ALA A 60 -8.79 1.68 -4.93
C ALA A 60 -10.21 1.58 -5.51
N LEU A 61 -10.92 0.47 -5.25
CA LEU A 61 -12.33 0.32 -5.67
C LEU A 61 -13.24 1.35 -5.01
N SER A 62 -13.06 1.60 -3.70
CA SER A 62 -13.81 2.63 -2.97
C SER A 62 -13.54 4.04 -3.52
N SER A 63 -12.28 4.37 -3.78
CA SER A 63 -11.88 5.65 -4.37
C SER A 63 -12.44 5.81 -5.78
N LEU A 64 -12.31 4.79 -6.62
CA LEU A 64 -12.83 4.79 -7.98
C LEU A 64 -14.35 5.04 -7.98
N TRP A 65 -15.10 4.33 -7.14
CA TRP A 65 -16.54 4.52 -7.02
C TRP A 65 -16.91 5.95 -6.59
N THR A 66 -16.16 6.51 -5.64
CA THR A 66 -16.39 7.87 -5.15
C THR A 66 -16.11 8.90 -6.24
N HIS A 67 -14.96 8.81 -6.93
CA HIS A 67 -14.61 9.72 -8.02
C HIS A 67 -15.51 9.56 -9.24
N TYR A 68 -16.03 8.35 -9.49
CA TYR A 68 -17.00 8.08 -10.56
C TYR A 68 -18.29 8.86 -10.32
N ARG A 69 -18.80 8.84 -9.08
CA ARG A 69 -20.00 9.61 -8.70
C ARG A 69 -19.80 11.11 -8.79
N LEU A 70 -18.58 11.60 -8.55
CA LEU A 70 -18.25 13.02 -8.65
C LEU A 70 -18.01 13.49 -10.10
N GLY A 71 -18.04 12.59 -11.09
CA GLY A 71 -17.82 12.92 -12.50
C GLY A 71 -16.37 13.31 -12.85
N HIS A 72 -15.42 13.09 -11.94
CA HIS A 72 -14.01 13.48 -12.11
C HIS A 72 -13.13 12.37 -12.70
N ILE A 73 -13.70 11.43 -13.44
CA ILE A 73 -12.93 10.32 -14.02
C ILE A 73 -12.58 10.59 -15.48
N ASP A 74 -11.30 10.75 -15.75
CA ASP A 74 -10.74 10.61 -17.08
C ASP A 74 -10.42 9.13 -17.36
N LEU A 75 -11.33 8.47 -18.08
CA LEU A 75 -11.19 7.06 -18.47
C LEU A 75 -9.95 6.81 -19.33
N LYS A 76 -9.54 7.76 -20.17
CA LYS A 76 -8.38 7.59 -21.04
C LYS A 76 -7.11 7.52 -20.21
N THR A 77 -6.92 8.49 -19.31
CA THR A 77 -5.77 8.51 -18.40
C THR A 77 -5.81 7.31 -17.45
N GLY A 78 -6.98 6.95 -16.93
CA GLY A 78 -7.17 5.78 -16.08
C GLY A 78 -6.76 4.47 -16.75
N LEU A 79 -7.12 4.26 -18.03
CA LEU A 79 -6.75 3.06 -18.78
C LEU A 79 -5.24 2.98 -19.06
N VAL A 80 -4.61 4.10 -19.44
CA VAL A 80 -3.16 4.14 -19.67
C VAL A 80 -2.38 3.84 -18.39
N LEU A 81 -2.78 4.45 -17.28
CA LEU A 81 -2.18 4.18 -15.96
C LEU A 81 -2.41 2.73 -15.52
N SER A 82 -3.61 2.19 -15.73
CA SER A 82 -3.92 0.80 -15.37
C SER A 82 -3.10 -0.19 -16.18
N ALA A 83 -2.92 0.04 -17.48
CA ALA A 83 -2.09 -0.81 -18.34
C ALA A 83 -0.61 -0.80 -17.87
N GLY A 84 -0.04 0.38 -17.62
CA GLY A 84 1.31 0.50 -17.08
C GLY A 84 1.45 -0.15 -15.69
N GLY A 85 0.43 0.03 -14.83
CA GLY A 85 0.36 -0.57 -13.51
C GLY A 85 0.32 -2.10 -13.54
N ILE A 86 -0.47 -2.69 -14.45
CA ILE A 86 -0.53 -4.15 -14.64
C ILE A 86 0.83 -4.68 -15.07
N VAL A 87 1.47 -4.06 -16.07
CA VAL A 87 2.80 -4.49 -16.54
C VAL A 87 3.83 -4.39 -15.41
N GLY A 88 3.84 -3.28 -14.68
CA GLY A 88 4.74 -3.08 -13.53
C GLY A 88 4.49 -4.06 -12.39
N ALA A 89 3.23 -4.36 -12.06
CA ALA A 89 2.86 -5.30 -11.01
C ALA A 89 3.27 -6.74 -11.35
N GLN A 90 3.23 -7.12 -12.63
CA GLN A 90 3.69 -8.43 -13.08
C GLN A 90 5.23 -8.50 -13.11
N MET A 91 5.90 -7.45 -13.59
CA MET A 91 7.38 -7.44 -13.71
C MET A 91 8.10 -7.24 -12.37
N GLY A 92 7.52 -6.47 -11.44
CA GLY A 92 8.14 -6.14 -10.15
C GLY A 92 8.59 -7.36 -9.33
N PRO A 93 7.74 -8.38 -9.12
CA PRO A 93 8.13 -9.59 -8.40
C PRO A 93 9.30 -10.33 -9.06
N TYR A 94 9.37 -10.40 -10.40
CA TYR A 94 10.47 -11.03 -11.11
C TYR A 94 11.79 -10.27 -10.92
N LEU A 95 11.75 -8.94 -10.77
CA LEU A 95 12.95 -8.14 -10.48
C LEU A 95 13.43 -8.28 -9.03
N LEU A 96 12.53 -8.71 -8.13
CA LEU A 96 12.78 -8.78 -6.69
C LEU A 96 13.03 -10.21 -6.18
N GLN A 97 12.83 -11.24 -7.02
CA GLN A 97 12.91 -12.65 -6.63
C GLN A 97 14.28 -13.09 -6.10
N ASP A 98 15.35 -12.44 -6.55
CA ASP A 98 16.73 -12.74 -6.12
C ASP A 98 17.23 -11.82 -4.98
N ILE A 99 16.37 -10.92 -4.48
CA ILE A 99 16.73 -9.99 -3.41
C ILE A 99 16.41 -10.60 -2.05
N SER A 100 17.39 -10.63 -1.16
CA SER A 100 17.20 -11.07 0.23
C SER A 100 16.22 -10.16 0.99
N ASP A 101 15.47 -10.72 1.93
CA ASP A 101 14.52 -9.98 2.80
C ASP A 101 15.14 -8.73 3.44
N GLN A 102 16.41 -8.81 3.84
CA GLN A 102 17.13 -7.68 4.44
C GLN A 102 17.38 -6.56 3.43
N ASN A 103 17.75 -6.91 2.18
CA ASN A 103 17.97 -5.93 1.12
C ASN A 103 16.64 -5.33 0.65
N PHE A 104 15.58 -6.14 0.56
CA PHE A 104 14.23 -5.65 0.27
C PHE A 104 13.79 -4.61 1.30
N LYS A 105 13.93 -4.92 2.60
CA LYS A 105 13.61 -3.98 3.68
C LYS A 105 14.43 -2.69 3.57
N ARG A 106 15.73 -2.77 3.25
CA ARG A 106 16.59 -1.58 3.07
C ARG A 106 16.13 -0.70 1.91
N ILE A 107 15.91 -1.29 0.73
CA ILE A 107 15.44 -0.57 -0.47
C ILE A 107 14.08 0.06 -0.21
N PHE A 108 13.15 -0.70 0.36
CA PHE A 108 11.82 -0.23 0.70
C PHE A 108 11.86 0.94 1.70
N SER A 109 12.68 0.82 2.74
CA SER A 109 12.88 1.90 3.74
C SER A 109 13.45 3.16 3.11
N ALA A 110 14.46 3.02 2.24
CA ALA A 110 15.05 4.15 1.53
C ALA A 110 14.02 4.85 0.63
N LEU A 111 13.21 4.08 -0.10
CA LEU A 111 12.15 4.60 -0.97
C LEU A 111 11.08 5.36 -0.16
N LEU A 112 10.69 4.85 1.01
CA LEU A 112 9.75 5.54 1.90
C LEU A 112 10.31 6.85 2.45
N ILE A 113 11.60 6.89 2.82
CA ILE A 113 12.24 8.13 3.27
C ILE A 113 12.28 9.15 2.12
N ILE A 114 12.68 8.73 0.92
CA ILE A 114 12.74 9.61 -0.26
C ILE A 114 11.35 10.18 -0.59
N THR A 115 10.33 9.32 -0.66
CA THR A 115 8.96 9.76 -0.95
C THR A 115 8.39 10.64 0.16
N GLY A 116 8.67 10.33 1.43
CA GLY A 116 8.29 11.15 2.57
C GLY A 116 8.92 12.55 2.56
N VAL A 117 10.23 12.62 2.29
CA VAL A 117 10.95 13.91 2.16
C VAL A 117 10.40 14.70 0.98
N TRP A 118 10.23 14.07 -0.18
CA TRP A 118 9.71 14.72 -1.38
C TRP A 118 8.30 15.28 -1.16
N LEU A 119 7.41 14.52 -0.52
CA LEU A 119 6.06 14.98 -0.19
C LEU A 119 6.10 16.19 0.76
N PHE A 120 6.98 16.18 1.76
CA PHE A 120 7.12 17.30 2.69
C PHE A 120 7.68 18.56 2.02
N THR A 121 8.57 18.40 1.04
CA THR A 121 9.07 19.53 0.24
C THR A 121 8.03 20.05 -0.76
N SER A 122 7.26 19.16 -1.40
CA SER A 122 6.20 19.55 -2.34
C SER A 122 4.99 20.19 -1.65
N SER A 123 4.70 19.81 -0.40
CA SER A 123 3.61 20.42 0.38
C SER A 123 3.87 21.89 0.75
N LYS A 124 5.08 22.42 0.52
CA LYS A 124 5.46 23.81 0.82
C LYS A 124 5.48 24.73 -0.41
N GLY A 125 5.04 24.26 -1.58
CA GLY A 125 4.84 25.07 -2.80
C GLY A 125 3.36 25.14 -3.15
#